data_AF-A0A3L8BXY3-F1
#
_entry.id   AF-A0A3L8BXY3-F1
#
_cell.length_a   1.000
_cell.length_b   1.000
_cell.length_c   1.000
_cell.angle_alpha   90.00
_cell.angle_beta   90.00
_cell.angle_gamma   90.00
#
_symmetry.space_group_name_H-M   'P 1'
#
loop_
_entity.id
_entity.type
_entity.pdbx_description
1 polymer ?
#
loop_
_entity_poly.entity_id
_entity_poly.type
_entity_poly.pdbx_seq_one_letter_code
_entity_poly.pdbx_strand_id
1 'polypeptide(L)'
;MTKLMGYLFLLLGIALLVVGLNQLGVYVKSPDQFPIYRMLVSLPEADRTISLQQGAMVLPVGFFKISGMLSIILSGFLFISVIKLLITTGLGMIKADTRDLARQLISEIRKLEHKDIGG
;
A
#
# COMPACT_ATOMS: atom_id res chain seq x y z
N MET A 1 16.28 -7.98 -17.06
CA MET A 1 15.35 -8.55 -16.05
C MET A 1 14.74 -7.50 -15.11
N THR A 2 15.51 -6.51 -14.65
CA THR A 2 15.06 -5.43 -13.74
C THR A 2 13.88 -4.59 -14.27
N LYS A 3 13.83 -4.32 -15.59
CA LYS A 3 12.69 -3.65 -16.24
C LYS A 3 11.38 -4.45 -16.15
N LEU A 4 11.45 -5.76 -16.39
CA LEU A 4 10.29 -6.65 -16.29
C LEU A 4 9.74 -6.67 -14.85
N MET A 5 10.63 -6.76 -13.86
CA MET A 5 10.27 -6.59 -12.45
C MET A 5 9.61 -5.22 -12.22
N GLY A 6 10.19 -4.12 -12.73
CA GLY A 6 9.62 -2.78 -12.56
C GLY A 6 8.19 -2.65 -13.08
N TYR A 7 7.90 -3.21 -14.26
CA TYR A 7 6.54 -3.28 -14.81
C TYR A 7 5.61 -4.17 -13.97
N LEU A 8 6.11 -5.28 -13.44
CA LEU A 8 5.37 -6.17 -12.55
C LEU A 8 4.99 -5.45 -11.24
N PHE A 9 5.91 -4.67 -10.65
CA PHE A 9 5.66 -3.84 -9.47
C PHE A 9 4.63 -2.74 -9.72
N LEU A 10 4.65 -2.12 -10.91
CA LEU A 10 3.62 -1.15 -11.32
C LEU A 10 2.25 -1.79 -11.50
N LEU A 11 2.18 -2.92 -12.21
CA LEU A 11 0.94 -3.68 -12.40
C LEU A 11 0.36 -4.14 -11.07
N LEU A 12 1.20 -4.67 -10.17
CA LEU A 12 0.80 -5.03 -8.81
C LEU A 12 0.28 -3.82 -8.06
N GLY A 13 0.98 -2.68 -8.10
CA GLY A 13 0.53 -1.46 -7.43
C GLY A 13 -0.85 -0.99 -7.90
N ILE A 14 -1.11 -1.02 -9.21
CA ILE A 14 -2.40 -0.62 -9.80
C ILE A 14 -3.49 -1.64 -9.45
N ALA A 15 -3.22 -2.94 -9.61
CA ALA A 15 -4.17 -4.00 -9.27
C ALA A 15 -4.53 -3.96 -7.77
N LEU A 16 -3.53 -3.78 -6.90
CA LEU A 16 -3.73 -3.64 -5.47
C LEU A 16 -4.62 -2.43 -5.18
N LEU A 17 -4.36 -1.27 -5.81
CA LEU A 17 -5.16 -0.05 -5.66
C LEU A 17 -6.62 -0.26 -6.02
N VAL A 18 -6.92 -0.91 -7.15
CA VAL A 18 -8.31 -1.18 -7.55
C VAL A 18 -9.00 -2.10 -6.54
N VAL A 19 -8.36 -3.22 -6.17
CA VAL A 19 -8.94 -4.19 -5.24
C VAL A 19 -9.12 -3.59 -3.85
N GLY A 20 -8.11 -2.92 -3.31
CA GLY A 20 -8.17 -2.39 -1.95
C GLY A 20 -9.04 -1.15 -1.82
N LEU A 21 -9.24 -0.33 -2.86
CA LEU A 21 -10.28 0.72 -2.84
C LEU A 21 -11.69 0.11 -2.75
N ASN A 22 -11.95 -0.95 -3.52
CA ASN A 22 -13.23 -1.66 -3.43
C ASN A 22 -13.44 -2.24 -2.03
N GLN A 23 -12.42 -2.89 -1.48
CA GLN A 23 -12.49 -3.53 -0.17
C GLN A 23 -12.58 -2.51 1.00
N LEU A 24 -11.85 -1.39 0.93
CA LEU A 24 -12.03 -0.27 1.87
C LEU A 24 -13.45 0.31 1.81
N GLY A 25 -14.00 0.47 0.60
CA GLY A 25 -15.38 0.92 0.42
C GLY A 25 -16.39 -0.01 1.10
N VAL A 26 -16.17 -1.33 1.02
CA VAL A 26 -16.97 -2.33 1.74
C VAL A 26 -16.82 -2.17 3.24
N TYR A 27 -15.59 -2.04 3.78
CA TYR A 27 -15.36 -1.88 5.21
C TYR A 27 -15.95 -0.60 5.80
N VAL A 28 -15.97 0.50 5.04
CA VAL A 28 -16.61 1.76 5.49
C VAL A 28 -18.13 1.62 5.53
N LYS A 29 -18.74 0.92 4.55
CA LYS A 29 -20.20 0.70 4.50
C LYS A 29 -20.68 -0.38 5.46
N SER A 30 -19.86 -1.39 5.70
CA SER A 30 -20.16 -2.54 6.54
C SER A 30 -18.95 -2.86 7.43
N PRO A 31 -18.77 -2.11 8.53
CA PRO A 31 -17.60 -2.25 9.42
C PRO A 31 -17.46 -3.65 10.01
N ASP A 32 -18.57 -4.38 10.18
CA ASP A 32 -18.59 -5.76 10.73
C ASP A 32 -17.83 -6.78 9.86
N GLN A 33 -17.59 -6.46 8.58
CA GLN A 33 -16.77 -7.29 7.70
C GLN A 33 -15.28 -7.11 7.96
N PHE A 34 -14.87 -6.04 8.64
CA PHE A 34 -13.48 -5.82 9.00
C PHE A 34 -13.11 -6.67 10.22
N PRO A 35 -12.12 -7.58 10.12
CA PRO A 35 -11.85 -8.56 11.18
C PRO A 35 -11.57 -7.95 12.55
N ILE A 36 -10.80 -6.85 12.60
CA ILE A 36 -10.44 -6.16 13.84
C ILE A 36 -11.68 -5.47 14.44
N TYR A 37 -12.51 -4.84 13.61
CA TYR A 37 -13.75 -4.21 14.07
C TYR A 37 -14.66 -5.25 14.71
N ARG A 38 -14.90 -6.37 14.02
CA ARG A 38 -15.73 -7.47 14.53
C ARG A 38 -15.18 -8.03 15.84
N MET A 39 -13.87 -8.23 15.93
CA MET A 39 -13.22 -8.73 17.15
C MET A 39 -13.45 -7.78 18.33
N LEU A 40 -13.22 -6.48 18.14
CA LEU A 40 -13.38 -5.47 19.20
C LEU A 40 -14.84 -5.35 19.68
N VAL A 41 -15.81 -5.42 18.76
CA VAL A 41 -17.23 -5.27 19.09
C VAL A 41 -17.83 -6.54 19.70
N SER A 42 -17.24 -7.71 19.42
CA SER A 42 -17.70 -9.01 19.96
C SER A 42 -17.06 -9.40 21.29
N LEU A 43 -16.22 -8.55 21.88
CA LEU A 43 -15.59 -8.83 23.17
C LEU A 43 -16.66 -9.10 24.27
N PRO A 44 -16.52 -10.18 25.05
CA PRO A 44 -17.43 -10.44 26.17
C PRO A 44 -17.30 -9.37 27.25
N GLU A 45 -18.34 -9.19 28.07
CA GLU A 45 -18.38 -8.11 29.08
C GLU A 45 -17.25 -8.21 30.11
N ALA A 46 -16.83 -9.44 30.45
CA ALA A 46 -15.70 -9.68 31.35
C ALA A 46 -14.40 -9.01 30.84
N ASP A 47 -14.10 -9.10 29.55
CA ASP A 47 -12.90 -8.50 28.93
C ASP A 47 -13.02 -6.99 28.74
N ARG A 48 -14.26 -6.47 28.79
CA ARG A 48 -14.56 -5.03 28.76
C ARG A 48 -14.55 -4.43 30.16
N THR A 49 -14.46 -5.24 31.21
CA THR A 49 -14.55 -4.81 32.59
C THR A 49 -13.18 -4.45 33.14
N ILE A 50 -12.99 -3.19 33.50
CA ILE A 50 -11.79 -2.71 34.19
C ILE A 50 -12.06 -2.73 35.69
N SER A 51 -11.21 -3.44 36.44
CA SER A 51 -11.24 -3.43 37.91
C SER A 51 -10.55 -2.18 38.43
N LEU A 52 -11.31 -1.23 38.97
CA LEU A 52 -10.79 -0.03 39.63
C LEU A 52 -10.83 -0.23 41.16
N GLN A 53 -10.02 0.52 41.90
CA GLN A 53 -10.01 0.49 43.38
C GLN A 53 -11.38 0.83 44.00
N GLN A 54 -12.30 1.42 43.23
CA GLN A 54 -13.64 1.85 43.63
C GLN A 54 -14.77 0.93 43.10
N GLY A 55 -14.44 -0.15 42.39
CA GLY A 55 -15.40 -1.09 41.80
C GLY A 55 -15.06 -1.51 40.36
N ALA A 56 -15.89 -2.38 39.78
CA ALA A 56 -15.75 -2.82 38.41
C ALA A 56 -16.51 -1.89 37.45
N MET A 57 -15.86 -1.42 36.38
CA MET A 57 -16.50 -0.61 35.33
C MET A 57 -16.46 -1.34 34.00
N VAL A 58 -17.62 -1.57 33.38
CA VAL A 58 -17.74 -2.18 32.05
C VAL A 58 -17.60 -1.10 30.98
N LEU A 59 -16.61 -1.22 30.10
CA LEU A 59 -16.46 -0.32 28.95
C LEU A 59 -17.64 -0.50 27.98
N PRO A 60 -18.33 0.58 27.58
CA PRO A 60 -19.42 0.51 26.63
C PRO A 60 -18.94 0.01 25.27
N VAL A 61 -19.77 -0.79 24.59
CA VAL A 61 -19.53 -1.28 23.22
C VAL A 61 -19.21 -0.13 22.24
N GLY A 62 -19.77 1.07 22.50
CA GLY A 62 -19.50 2.27 21.71
C GLY A 62 -18.02 2.65 21.62
N PHE A 63 -17.23 2.45 22.68
CA PHE A 63 -15.79 2.72 22.66
C PHE A 63 -15.05 1.80 21.68
N PHE A 64 -15.40 0.51 21.67
CA PHE A 64 -14.83 -0.49 20.78
C PHE A 64 -15.24 -0.29 19.31
N LYS A 65 -16.46 0.19 19.06
CA LYS A 65 -16.91 0.58 17.71
C LYS A 65 -16.05 1.71 17.14
N ILE A 66 -15.76 2.74 17.95
CA ILE A 66 -14.92 3.87 17.52
C ILE A 66 -13.49 3.41 17.27
N SER A 67 -12.92 2.59 18.16
CA SER A 67 -11.59 2.00 17.99
C SER A 67 -11.48 1.13 16.73
N GLY A 68 -12.52 0.32 16.44
CA GLY A 68 -12.61 -0.46 15.21
C GLY A 68 -12.66 0.41 13.96
N MET A 69 -13.43 1.51 13.97
CA MET A 69 -13.48 2.46 12.85
C MET A 69 -12.13 3.14 12.62
N LEU A 70 -11.44 3.55 13.68
CA LEU A 70 -10.09 4.10 13.58
C LEU A 70 -9.12 3.10 12.95
N SER A 71 -9.24 1.82 13.29
CA SER A 71 -8.43 0.76 12.71
C SER A 71 -8.64 0.59 11.20
N ILE A 72 -9.87 0.77 10.70
CA ILE A 72 -10.18 0.77 9.26
C ILE A 72 -9.46 1.93 8.56
N ILE A 73 -9.53 3.14 9.15
CA ILE A 73 -8.88 4.34 8.61
C ILE A 73 -7.36 4.17 8.57
N LEU A 74 -6.75 3.72 9.68
CA LEU A 74 -5.31 3.42 9.77
C LEU A 74 -4.86 2.41 8.71
N SER A 75 -5.65 1.34 8.51
CA SER A 75 -5.38 0.34 7.48
C SER A 75 -5.42 0.94 6.09
N GLY A 76 -6.33 1.88 5.82
CA GLY A 76 -6.38 2.62 4.57
C GLY A 76 -5.13 3.47 4.32
N PHE A 77 -4.63 4.17 5.34
CA PHE A 77 -3.37 4.92 5.26
C PHE A 77 -2.16 4.03 4.96
N LEU A 78 -2.06 2.89 5.65
CA LEU A 78 -1.00 1.90 5.40
C LEU A 78 -1.08 1.37 3.97
N PHE A 79 -2.29 1.05 3.51
CA PHE A 79 -2.53 0.55 2.17
C PHE A 79 -2.06 1.53 1.08
N ILE A 80 -2.43 2.81 1.18
CA ILE A 80 -1.94 3.85 0.26
C ILE A 80 -0.41 3.95 0.30
N SER A 81 0.19 3.83 1.48
CA SER A 81 1.64 3.88 1.64
C SER A 81 2.34 2.71 0.93
N VAL A 82 1.79 1.49 1.02
CA VAL A 82 2.30 0.31 0.31
C VAL A 82 2.19 0.49 -1.20
N ILE A 83 1.05 0.97 -1.71
CA ILE A 83 0.88 1.24 -3.14
C ILE A 83 1.90 2.26 -3.64
N LYS A 84 2.06 3.36 -2.90
CA LYS A 84 3.05 4.39 -3.22
C LYS A 84 4.44 3.78 -3.30
N LEU A 85 4.82 2.96 -2.31
CA LEU A 85 6.11 2.26 -2.30
C LEU A 85 6.29 1.40 -3.55
N LEU A 86 5.31 0.54 -3.88
CA LEU A 86 5.36 -0.34 -5.06
C LEU A 86 5.53 0.45 -6.36
N ILE A 87 4.75 1.53 -6.53
CA ILE A 87 4.82 2.39 -7.72
C ILE A 87 6.19 3.09 -7.80
N THR A 88 6.67 3.68 -6.69
CA THR A 88 7.95 4.39 -6.67
C THR A 88 9.14 3.46 -6.93
N THR A 89 9.12 2.26 -6.35
CA THR A 89 10.15 1.24 -6.57
C THR A 89 10.11 0.75 -8.00
N GLY A 90 8.91 0.44 -8.54
CA GLY A 90 8.74 0.02 -9.93
C GLY A 90 9.26 1.06 -10.92
N LEU A 91 8.91 2.34 -10.72
CA LEU A 91 9.41 3.45 -11.54
C LEU A 91 10.92 3.63 -11.40
N GLY A 92 11.49 3.49 -10.19
CA GLY A 92 12.93 3.59 -9.96
C GLY A 92 13.71 2.50 -10.69
N MET A 93 13.19 1.27 -10.70
CA MET A 93 13.77 0.14 -11.42
C MET A 93 13.72 0.31 -12.94
N ILE A 94 12.71 1.00 -13.47
CA ILE A 94 12.60 1.32 -14.90
C ILE A 94 13.54 2.47 -15.28
N LYS A 95 13.63 3.52 -14.45
CA LYS A 95 14.40 4.73 -14.75
C LYS A 95 15.91 4.56 -14.64
N ALA A 96 16.41 3.63 -13.84
CA ALA A 96 17.85 3.39 -13.68
C ALA A 96 18.58 3.18 -15.03
N ASP A 97 17.89 2.63 -16.01
CA ASP A 97 18.45 2.30 -17.33
C ASP A 97 18.23 3.40 -18.37
N THR A 98 17.41 4.43 -18.13
CA THR A 98 17.19 5.50 -19.15
C THR A 98 18.44 6.34 -19.41
N ARG A 99 19.27 6.52 -18.37
CA ARG A 99 20.55 7.25 -18.48
C ARG A 99 21.62 6.40 -19.17
N ASP A 100 21.62 5.09 -18.92
CA ASP A 100 22.54 4.15 -19.57
C ASP A 100 22.12 3.84 -21.01
N LEU A 101 20.82 3.75 -21.31
CA LEU A 101 20.28 3.74 -22.67
C LEU A 101 20.64 5.00 -23.44
N ALA A 102 20.50 6.19 -22.83
CA ALA A 102 20.91 7.43 -23.48
C ALA A 102 22.43 7.46 -23.76
N ARG A 103 23.25 6.95 -22.84
CA ARG A 103 24.70 6.80 -23.06
C ARG A 103 25.02 5.79 -24.16
N GLN A 104 24.33 4.66 -24.20
CA GLN A 104 24.49 3.66 -25.26
C GLN A 104 24.06 4.24 -26.61
N LEU A 105 22.94 4.93 -26.68
CA LEU A 105 22.44 5.58 -27.90
C LEU A 105 23.42 6.64 -28.40
N ILE A 106 23.93 7.51 -27.51
CA ILE A 106 24.96 8.52 -27.86
C ILE A 106 26.25 7.84 -28.33
N SER A 107 26.65 6.72 -27.71
CA SER A 107 27.83 5.97 -28.10
C SER A 107 27.69 5.29 -29.47
N GLU A 108 26.49 4.83 -29.83
CA GLU A 108 26.20 4.28 -31.15
C GLU A 108 26.11 5.35 -32.23
N ILE A 109 25.46 6.49 -31.95
CA ILE A 109 25.42 7.65 -32.85
C ILE A 109 26.85 8.11 -33.16
N ARG A 110 27.72 8.22 -32.14
CA ARG A 110 29.12 8.65 -32.32
C ARG A 110 29.96 7.64 -33.10
N LYS A 111 29.67 6.34 -33.00
CA LYS A 111 30.30 5.29 -33.82
C LYS A 111 29.87 5.36 -35.28
N LEU A 112 28.60 5.66 -35.54
CA LEU A 112 28.07 5.85 -36.89
C LEU A 112 28.67 7.11 -37.54
N GLU A 113 28.75 8.21 -36.80
CA GLU A 113 29.33 9.48 -37.27
C GLU A 113 30.84 9.35 -37.61
N HIS A 114 31.61 8.57 -36.86
CA HIS A 114 33.02 8.28 -37.19
C HIS A 114 33.20 7.33 -38.38
N LYS A 115 32.18 6.54 -38.73
CA LYS A 115 32.22 5.62 -39.87
C LYS A 115 32.02 6.35 -41.21
N ASP A 116 31.27 7.46 -41.21
CA ASP A 116 31.01 8.27 -42.40
C ASP A 116 32.14 9.26 -42.75
N ILE A 117 33.09 9.52 -41.85
CA ILE A 117 34.22 10.45 -42.10
C ILE A 117 35.48 9.72 -42.60
N GLY A 118 35.49 8.38 -42.58
CA GLY A 118 36.65 7.55 -42.94
C GLY A 118 36.50 6.68 -44.19
N GLY A 119 35.50 6.94 -45.04
CA GLY A 119 35.24 6.22 -46.30
C GLY A 119 35.49 7.07 -47.53
#